data_AF-A0A8B8A1T9-F1
#
_entry.id   AF-A0A8B8A1T9-F1
#
_cell.length_a   1.000
_cell.length_b   1.000
_cell.length_c   1.000
_cell.angle_alpha   90.00
_cell.angle_beta   90.00
_cell.angle_gamma   90.00
#
_symmetry.space_group_name_H-M   'P 1'
#
loop_
_entity.id
_entity.type
_entity.pdbx_description
1 polymer ?
#
loop_
_entity_poly.entity_id
_entity_poly.type
_entity_poly.pdbx_seq_one_letter_code
_entity_poly.pdbx_strand_id
1 'polypeptide(L)'
;MMYAVLLLALVATVLGFTSGPPVGSTYPNLCTDMIPTGHNGGMSRADDTDNPPYTITASADEYMRGSSLTVTITGTGGNQFEGFFIQARRADPARDNDVAIGTFSSPPATTQLLTCHNVENSAWGHSNSMTRSSIEATWTAPAQDEGPIKFMATIVKGVPDRDYFYLNVMSSQISFNATGGVTGAPTQQPVTPTSGVVTPTSGGPSHSRSVSVTLALVAALLASFLSIHKY
;
A
#
# COMPACT_ATOMS: atom_id res chain seq x y z
N MET A 1 -39.00 -23.73 -7.78
CA MET A 1 -37.62 -24.04 -8.25
C MET A 1 -36.88 -22.77 -8.70
N MET A 2 -37.46 -21.91 -9.55
CA MET A 2 -36.80 -20.67 -10.03
C MET A 2 -36.58 -19.58 -8.95
N TYR A 3 -37.52 -19.42 -8.02
CA TYR A 3 -37.39 -18.49 -6.88
C TYR A 3 -36.32 -18.88 -5.86
N ALA A 4 -36.05 -20.18 -5.70
CA ALA A 4 -35.02 -20.66 -4.78
C ALA A 4 -33.60 -20.35 -5.28
N VAL A 5 -33.40 -20.38 -6.61
CA VAL A 5 -32.12 -20.02 -7.25
C VAL A 5 -31.91 -18.50 -7.18
N LEU A 6 -32.96 -17.69 -7.36
CA LEU A 6 -32.88 -16.23 -7.24
C LEU A 6 -32.56 -15.78 -5.81
N LEU A 7 -33.15 -16.44 -4.80
CA LEU A 7 -32.85 -16.20 -3.38
C LEU A 7 -31.41 -16.65 -3.02
N LEU A 8 -30.94 -17.78 -3.55
CA LEU A 8 -29.56 -18.23 -3.32
C LEU A 8 -28.52 -17.31 -4.00
N ALA A 9 -28.85 -16.74 -5.17
CA ALA A 9 -28.03 -15.76 -5.87
C ALA A 9 -28.00 -14.38 -5.17
N LEU A 10 -29.10 -13.97 -4.52
CA LEU A 10 -29.16 -12.77 -3.67
C LEU A 10 -28.44 -12.94 -2.33
N VAL A 11 -28.36 -14.16 -1.78
CA VAL A 11 -27.60 -14.43 -0.55
C VAL A 11 -26.08 -14.36 -0.79
N ALA A 12 -25.63 -14.66 -2.02
CA ALA A 12 -24.21 -14.61 -2.38
C ALA A 12 -23.63 -13.17 -2.46
N THR A 13 -24.45 -12.12 -2.44
CA THR A 13 -23.98 -10.73 -2.52
C THR A 13 -23.65 -10.10 -1.16
N VAL A 14 -23.77 -10.83 -0.05
CA VAL A 14 -23.45 -10.34 1.32
C VAL A 14 -22.13 -10.91 1.84
N LEU A 15 -21.32 -11.54 0.98
CA LEU A 15 -19.95 -11.89 1.32
C LEU A 15 -19.11 -10.60 1.28
N GLY A 16 -19.06 -9.89 2.42
CA GLY A 16 -18.16 -8.76 2.60
C GLY A 16 -16.76 -9.14 2.14
N PHE A 17 -16.18 -8.33 1.25
CA PHE A 17 -14.90 -8.61 0.62
C PHE A 17 -13.84 -8.84 1.69
N THR A 18 -13.42 -10.09 1.86
CA THR A 18 -12.35 -10.46 2.80
C THR A 18 -10.97 -10.11 2.25
N SER A 19 -10.88 -9.68 0.98
CA SER A 19 -9.65 -9.56 0.20
C SER A 19 -8.75 -8.38 0.59
N GLY A 20 -9.12 -7.59 1.61
CA GLY A 20 -8.34 -6.44 2.08
C GLY A 20 -8.75 -5.08 1.51
N PRO A 21 -7.98 -4.02 1.80
CA PRO A 21 -8.29 -2.67 1.34
C PRO A 21 -8.23 -2.58 -0.19
N PRO A 22 -9.30 -2.13 -0.87
CA PRO A 22 -9.40 -2.21 -2.33
C PRO A 22 -8.69 -1.03 -3.02
N VAL A 23 -7.37 -0.94 -2.87
CA VAL A 23 -6.55 0.08 -3.52
C VAL A 23 -6.58 -0.12 -5.04
N GLY A 24 -6.86 0.95 -5.79
CA GLY A 24 -6.85 0.93 -7.26
C GLY A 24 -7.93 1.81 -7.87
N SER A 25 -8.23 1.58 -9.15
CA SER A 25 -9.16 2.41 -9.93
C SER A 25 -10.58 2.46 -9.36
N THR A 26 -11.01 1.43 -8.64
CA THR A 26 -12.34 1.37 -8.02
C THR A 26 -12.45 2.32 -6.83
N TYR A 27 -11.37 2.52 -6.08
CA TYR A 27 -11.30 3.42 -4.92
C TYR A 27 -10.05 4.30 -5.02
N PRO A 28 -10.05 5.28 -5.94
CA PRO A 28 -8.86 6.05 -6.29
C PRO A 28 -8.34 6.91 -5.12
N ASN A 29 -9.23 7.27 -4.18
CA ASN A 29 -8.91 8.15 -3.08
C ASN A 29 -8.44 7.42 -1.82
N LEU A 30 -8.56 6.08 -1.74
CA LEU A 30 -8.21 5.33 -0.51
C LEU A 30 -6.77 5.59 -0.06
N CYS A 31 -5.85 5.77 -1.00
CA CYS A 31 -4.47 6.09 -0.69
C CYS A 31 -4.28 7.49 -0.09
N THR A 32 -5.19 8.43 -0.37
CA THR A 32 -5.15 9.84 0.02
C THR A 32 -5.98 10.07 1.27
N ASP A 33 -7.26 9.68 1.28
CA ASP A 33 -8.17 9.91 2.40
C ASP A 33 -8.07 8.85 3.50
N MET A 34 -7.54 7.66 3.18
CA MET A 34 -7.53 6.47 4.07
C MET A 34 -8.92 6.04 4.55
N ILE A 35 -10.00 6.45 3.86
CA ILE A 35 -11.39 6.20 4.25
C ILE A 35 -11.85 4.86 3.67
N PRO A 36 -12.30 3.91 4.50
CA PRO A 36 -12.77 2.61 4.04
C PRO A 36 -14.23 2.75 3.55
N THR A 37 -14.46 3.35 2.39
CA THR A 37 -15.81 3.66 1.87
C THR A 37 -16.73 2.46 1.69
N GLY A 38 -16.17 1.24 1.60
CA GLY A 38 -16.93 -0.01 1.65
C GLY A 38 -17.59 -0.32 3.01
N HIS A 39 -17.24 0.42 4.07
CA HIS A 39 -17.78 0.32 5.43
C HIS A 39 -18.68 1.53 5.71
N ASN A 40 -19.99 1.33 5.72
CA ASN A 40 -21.00 2.39 5.95
C ASN A 40 -20.77 3.67 5.13
N GLY A 41 -20.36 3.56 3.86
CA GLY A 41 -20.08 4.72 3.00
C GLY A 41 -18.90 5.57 3.47
N GLY A 42 -18.01 5.03 4.31
CA GLY A 42 -16.90 5.76 4.91
C GLY A 42 -17.26 6.53 6.19
N MET A 43 -18.49 6.38 6.70
CA MET A 43 -18.91 6.98 7.96
C MET A 43 -18.73 6.00 9.12
N SER A 44 -17.78 6.28 10.01
CA SER A 44 -17.53 5.43 11.17
C SER A 44 -18.70 5.45 12.16
N ARG A 45 -18.97 4.28 12.77
CA ARG A 45 -19.86 4.15 13.93
C ARG A 45 -19.14 4.24 15.28
N ALA A 46 -17.82 4.35 15.30
CA ALA A 46 -17.07 4.57 16.54
C ALA A 46 -17.37 5.97 17.08
N ASP A 47 -17.72 6.05 18.36
CA ASP A 47 -17.97 7.30 19.09
C ASP A 47 -16.69 7.93 19.63
N ASP A 48 -15.63 7.13 19.76
CA ASP A 48 -14.33 7.47 20.35
C ASP A 48 -13.20 7.62 19.31
N THR A 49 -13.48 8.26 18.16
CA THR A 49 -12.47 8.45 17.11
C THR A 49 -11.21 9.20 17.57
N ASP A 50 -11.31 10.03 18.62
CA ASP A 50 -10.18 10.77 19.20
C ASP A 50 -9.27 9.90 20.10
N ASN A 51 -9.75 8.75 20.59
CA ASN A 51 -9.00 7.85 21.46
C ASN A 51 -9.17 6.38 21.03
N PRO A 52 -8.69 6.01 19.83
CA PRO A 52 -8.81 4.65 19.33
C PRO A 52 -8.16 3.65 20.29
N PRO A 53 -8.75 2.48 20.54
CA PRO A 53 -8.18 1.44 21.40
C PRO A 53 -7.06 0.65 20.69
N TYR A 54 -6.21 1.34 19.94
CA TYR A 54 -5.15 0.78 19.11
C TYR A 54 -3.92 1.70 19.15
N THR A 55 -2.74 1.11 19.14
CA THR A 55 -1.47 1.83 19.09
C THR A 55 -0.65 1.40 17.87
N ILE A 56 0.13 2.34 17.35
CA ILE A 56 1.12 2.10 16.31
C ILE A 56 2.48 2.52 16.85
N THR A 57 3.46 1.62 16.79
CA THR A 57 4.83 1.89 17.25
C THR A 57 5.84 1.55 16.16
N ALA A 58 6.92 2.33 16.10
CA ALA A 58 8.12 1.98 15.36
C ALA A 58 9.21 1.50 16.33
N SER A 59 10.14 0.67 15.86
CA SER A 59 11.23 0.14 16.68
C SER A 59 12.30 1.18 17.05
N ALA A 60 12.24 2.39 16.50
CA ALA A 60 13.09 3.53 16.82
C ALA A 60 12.35 4.85 16.59
N ASP A 61 12.80 5.91 17.25
CA ASP A 61 12.26 7.28 17.11
C ASP A 61 12.97 8.09 16.01
N GLU A 62 13.94 7.49 15.33
CA GLU A 62 14.69 8.09 14.24
C GLU A 62 14.82 7.12 13.07
N TYR A 63 14.89 7.67 11.85
CA TYR A 63 15.18 6.91 10.64
C TYR A 63 16.34 7.51 9.87
N MET A 64 17.06 6.66 9.15
CA MET A 64 18.16 7.04 8.27
C MET A 64 17.82 6.60 6.84
N ARG A 65 18.61 7.06 5.87
CA ARG A 65 18.43 6.63 4.47
C ARG A 65 18.52 5.11 4.35
N GLY A 66 17.46 4.48 3.85
CA GLY A 66 17.41 3.03 3.67
C GLY A 66 17.38 2.20 4.96
N SER A 67 17.29 2.81 6.14
CA SER A 67 17.14 2.05 7.39
C SER A 67 15.80 1.36 7.44
N SER A 68 15.76 0.17 8.02
CA SER A 68 14.53 -0.58 8.26
C SER A 68 14.12 -0.50 9.72
N LEU A 69 12.84 -0.23 9.97
CA LEU A 69 12.21 -0.23 11.27
C LEU A 69 11.10 -1.28 11.32
N THR A 70 10.90 -1.91 12.46
CA THR A 70 9.70 -2.72 12.68
C THR A 70 8.55 -1.79 13.06
N VAL A 71 7.43 -1.90 12.34
CA VAL A 71 6.20 -1.15 12.61
C VAL A 71 5.16 -2.12 13.13
N THR A 72 4.65 -1.86 14.33
CA THR A 72 3.71 -2.75 15.03
C THR A 72 2.38 -2.04 15.25
N ILE A 73 1.27 -2.69 14.92
CA ILE A 73 -0.09 -2.27 15.29
C ILE A 73 -0.57 -3.20 16.39
N THR A 74 -1.06 -2.66 17.51
CA THR A 74 -1.54 -3.45 18.66
C THR A 74 -2.87 -2.92 19.17
N GLY A 75 -3.79 -3.81 19.51
CA GLY A 75 -5.01 -3.46 20.25
C GLY A 75 -4.75 -3.31 21.74
N THR A 76 -5.23 -2.22 22.34
CA THR A 76 -5.04 -1.91 23.76
C THR A 76 -6.20 -2.45 24.59
N GLY A 77 -5.96 -2.75 25.88
CA GLY A 77 -7.03 -3.20 26.78
C GLY A 77 -7.71 -4.51 26.35
N GLY A 78 -7.04 -5.35 25.57
CA GLY A 78 -7.60 -6.60 25.03
C GLY A 78 -8.45 -6.42 23.76
N ASN A 79 -8.53 -5.20 23.21
CA ASN A 79 -9.20 -4.98 21.93
C ASN A 79 -8.48 -5.71 20.80
N GLN A 80 -9.25 -6.12 19.80
CA GLN A 80 -8.78 -6.80 18.61
C GLN A 80 -9.30 -6.08 17.35
N PHE A 81 -8.73 -6.41 16.20
CA PHE A 81 -9.13 -5.86 14.91
C PHE A 81 -9.04 -6.92 13.81
N GLU A 82 -9.88 -6.78 12.78
CA GLU A 82 -9.85 -7.65 11.58
C GLU A 82 -9.36 -6.92 10.33
N GLY A 83 -9.55 -5.60 10.27
CA GLY A 83 -9.18 -4.79 9.11
C GLY A 83 -8.20 -3.69 9.49
N PHE A 84 -7.28 -3.40 8.59
CA PHE A 84 -6.44 -2.21 8.68
C PHE A 84 -5.89 -1.81 7.31
N PHE A 85 -5.46 -0.55 7.21
CA PHE A 85 -4.72 0.04 6.11
C PHE A 85 -3.78 1.12 6.67
N ILE A 86 -2.48 1.02 6.42
CA ILE A 86 -1.44 1.89 7.02
C ILE A 86 -0.46 2.41 5.96
N GLN A 87 -0.02 3.65 6.17
CA GLN A 87 1.04 4.33 5.42
C GLN A 87 1.98 5.06 6.38
N ALA A 88 3.21 5.34 5.95
CA ALA A 88 3.99 6.41 6.56
C ALA A 88 3.76 7.72 5.78
N ARG A 89 3.58 8.84 6.47
CA ARG A 89 3.30 10.17 5.90
C ARG A 89 4.12 11.24 6.60
N ARG A 90 4.34 12.38 5.93
CA ARG A 90 4.99 13.53 6.57
C ARG A 90 4.15 13.97 7.77
N ALA A 91 4.83 14.27 8.87
CA ALA A 91 4.16 14.76 10.07
C ALA A 91 3.90 16.27 10.02
N ASP A 92 4.68 17.01 9.21
CA ASP A 92 4.52 18.45 9.01
C ASP A 92 3.23 18.77 8.22
N PRO A 93 2.24 19.44 8.84
CA PRO A 93 0.99 19.80 8.17
C PRO A 93 1.14 20.89 7.10
N ALA A 94 2.28 21.60 7.06
CA ALA A 94 2.55 22.58 6.00
C ALA A 94 3.00 21.92 4.68
N ARG A 95 3.23 20.61 4.68
CA ARG A 95 3.63 19.82 3.52
C ARG A 95 2.51 18.90 3.07
N ASP A 96 2.67 18.37 1.87
CA ASP A 96 1.82 17.28 1.38
C ASP A 96 1.97 16.05 2.30
N ASN A 97 0.92 15.82 3.08
CA ASN A 97 0.78 14.77 4.08
C ASN A 97 -0.12 13.63 3.59
N ASP A 98 -0.55 13.66 2.32
CA ASP A 98 -1.38 12.62 1.73
C ASP A 98 -0.58 11.61 0.91
N VAL A 99 0.72 11.86 0.73
CA VAL A 99 1.62 10.97 0.01
C VAL A 99 2.30 9.97 0.95
N ALA A 100 2.21 8.70 0.57
CA ALA A 100 2.87 7.59 1.25
C ALA A 100 4.40 7.65 1.09
N ILE A 101 5.14 7.36 2.15
CA ILE A 101 6.59 7.45 2.24
C ILE A 101 7.21 6.10 2.60
N GLY A 102 8.32 5.78 1.93
CA GLY A 102 9.04 4.52 2.13
C GLY A 102 8.23 3.32 1.67
N THR A 103 8.68 2.13 2.07
CA THR A 103 8.11 0.86 1.60
C THR A 103 8.03 -0.15 2.73
N PHE A 104 6.93 -0.88 2.79
CA PHE A 104 6.76 -2.01 3.70
C PHE A 104 7.30 -3.31 3.06
N SER A 105 7.71 -4.24 3.91
CA SER A 105 8.21 -5.56 3.56
C SER A 105 7.96 -6.55 4.70
N SER A 106 8.22 -7.83 4.45
CA SER A 106 8.02 -8.93 5.41
C SER A 106 6.61 -8.94 6.04
N PRO A 107 5.52 -8.82 5.26
CA PRO A 107 4.18 -8.85 5.82
C PRO A 107 3.86 -10.24 6.40
N PRO A 108 3.15 -10.33 7.54
CA PRO A 108 2.56 -11.58 8.00
C PRO A 108 1.62 -12.17 6.94
N ALA A 109 1.49 -13.49 6.90
CA ALA A 109 0.72 -14.22 5.89
C ALA A 109 -0.77 -13.81 5.76
N THR A 110 -1.32 -13.17 6.80
CA THR A 110 -2.72 -12.70 6.84
C THR A 110 -2.87 -11.24 6.43
N THR A 111 -1.81 -10.66 5.88
CA THR A 111 -1.74 -9.25 5.47
C THR A 111 -1.13 -9.16 4.07
N GLN A 112 -1.13 -7.98 3.47
CA GLN A 112 -0.62 -7.75 2.13
C GLN A 112 -0.01 -6.36 2.00
N LEU A 113 0.97 -6.24 1.11
CA LEU A 113 1.54 -4.97 0.69
C LEU A 113 0.67 -4.39 -0.43
N LEU A 114 0.51 -3.06 -0.42
CA LEU A 114 -0.36 -2.33 -1.33
C LEU A 114 0.44 -1.21 -1.98
N THR A 115 0.09 -0.89 -3.23
CA THR A 115 0.74 0.17 -3.99
C THR A 115 -0.09 1.44 -3.91
N CYS A 116 0.45 2.50 -3.34
CA CYS A 116 -0.21 3.81 -3.30
C CYS A 116 0.66 4.86 -3.99
N HIS A 117 0.01 5.82 -4.66
CA HIS A 117 0.70 6.92 -5.36
C HIS A 117 1.78 6.43 -6.35
N ASN A 118 1.53 5.28 -6.99
CA ASN A 118 2.47 4.59 -7.89
C ASN A 118 3.80 4.19 -7.25
N VAL A 119 3.84 4.06 -5.91
CA VAL A 119 4.98 3.55 -5.17
C VAL A 119 4.66 2.13 -4.69
N GLU A 120 5.41 1.16 -5.19
CA GLU A 120 5.22 -0.26 -4.84
C GLU A 120 5.43 -0.46 -3.33
N ASN A 121 4.56 -1.25 -2.70
CA ASN A 121 4.62 -1.59 -1.28
C ASN A 121 4.61 -0.38 -0.33
N SER A 122 4.16 0.80 -0.77
CA SER A 122 4.14 2.02 0.05
C SER A 122 3.05 2.01 1.13
N ALA A 123 2.16 1.02 1.09
CA ALA A 123 1.12 0.82 2.09
C ALA A 123 1.06 -0.66 2.50
N TRP A 124 0.47 -0.91 3.67
CA TRP A 124 0.28 -2.25 4.20
C TRP A 124 -1.16 -2.40 4.70
N GLY A 125 -1.76 -3.57 4.53
CA GLY A 125 -3.16 -3.80 4.89
C GLY A 125 -3.48 -5.27 5.16
N HIS A 126 -4.66 -5.52 5.69
CA HIS A 126 -5.16 -6.89 5.87
C HIS A 126 -5.40 -7.59 4.52
N SER A 127 -5.28 -8.92 4.46
CA SER A 127 -5.63 -9.73 3.26
C SER A 127 -6.77 -10.73 3.51
N ASN A 128 -7.22 -10.82 4.76
CA ASN A 128 -8.36 -11.63 5.21
C ASN A 128 -8.97 -11.02 6.48
N SER A 129 -10.13 -11.53 6.89
CA SER A 129 -10.84 -11.12 8.11
C SER A 129 -10.40 -11.87 9.37
N MET A 130 -9.15 -12.37 9.44
CA MET A 130 -8.66 -13.02 10.65
C MET A 130 -8.54 -11.99 11.78
N THR A 131 -9.04 -12.33 12.96
CA THR A 131 -8.90 -11.47 14.15
C THR A 131 -7.46 -11.39 14.61
N ARG A 132 -6.98 -10.17 14.89
CA ARG A 132 -5.60 -9.88 15.31
C ARG A 132 -5.61 -9.02 16.56
N SER A 133 -4.73 -9.34 17.51
CA SER A 133 -4.41 -8.48 18.66
C SER A 133 -3.17 -7.64 18.41
N SER A 134 -2.22 -8.16 17.63
CA SER A 134 -1.00 -7.47 17.21
C SER A 134 -0.50 -8.00 15.88
N ILE A 135 0.11 -7.12 15.08
CA ILE A 135 0.84 -7.47 13.86
C ILE A 135 2.00 -6.51 13.68
N GLU A 136 3.02 -6.98 12.97
CA GLU A 136 4.16 -6.16 12.60
C GLU A 136 4.57 -6.41 11.15
N ALA A 137 5.14 -5.38 10.53
CA ALA A 137 5.82 -5.46 9.25
C ALA A 137 7.07 -4.59 9.30
N THR A 138 8.01 -4.85 8.40
CA THR A 138 9.22 -4.03 8.26
C THR A 138 8.92 -2.85 7.36
N TRP A 139 9.24 -1.63 7.78
CA TRP A 139 9.21 -0.44 6.94
C TRP A 139 10.63 0.05 6.66
N THR A 140 10.92 0.35 5.40
CA THR A 140 12.22 0.86 4.95
C THR A 140 12.08 2.32 4.53
N ALA A 141 12.92 3.16 5.12
CA ALA A 141 12.99 4.58 4.82
C ALA A 141 13.50 4.84 3.39
N PRO A 142 13.01 5.89 2.72
CA PRO A 142 13.51 6.25 1.41
C PRO A 142 14.94 6.81 1.47
N ALA A 143 15.53 7.07 0.29
CA ALA A 143 16.86 7.66 0.18
C ALA A 143 16.88 9.17 0.46
N GLN A 144 15.76 9.85 0.22
CA GLN A 144 15.62 11.28 0.49
C GLN A 144 15.24 11.56 1.95
N ASP A 145 15.59 12.76 2.41
CA ASP A 145 15.10 13.32 3.67
C ASP A 145 13.65 13.79 3.47
N GLU A 146 12.73 13.19 4.21
CA GLU A 146 11.30 13.53 4.16
C GLU A 146 10.86 14.37 5.37
N GLY A 147 11.80 14.80 6.21
CA GLY A 147 11.53 15.45 7.50
C GLY A 147 10.95 14.47 8.52
N PRO A 148 10.34 14.98 9.62
CA PRO A 148 9.61 14.14 10.55
C PRO A 148 8.45 13.44 9.85
N ILE A 149 8.33 12.12 10.06
CA ILE A 149 7.23 11.31 9.53
C ILE A 149 6.46 10.64 10.66
N LYS A 150 5.25 10.18 10.38
CA LYS A 150 4.44 9.37 11.28
C LYS A 150 3.80 8.23 10.50
N PHE A 151 3.56 7.12 11.18
CA PHE A 151 2.72 6.08 10.65
C PHE A 151 1.26 6.41 10.96
N MET A 152 0.41 6.31 9.95
CA MET A 152 -0.99 6.65 10.03
C MET A 152 -1.79 5.48 9.48
N ALA A 153 -2.83 5.06 10.19
CA ALA A 153 -3.67 3.94 9.82
C ALA A 153 -5.15 4.22 9.98
N THR A 154 -5.92 3.47 9.20
CA THR A 154 -7.31 3.16 9.47
C THR A 154 -7.41 1.75 10.01
N ILE A 155 -8.14 1.54 11.11
CA ILE A 155 -8.30 0.23 11.77
C ILE A 155 -9.77 -0.09 11.93
N VAL A 156 -10.18 -1.29 11.50
CA VAL A 156 -11.58 -1.78 11.52
C VAL A 156 -11.71 -2.90 12.55
N LYS A 157 -12.69 -2.78 13.45
CA LYS A 157 -12.93 -3.74 14.53
C LYS A 157 -13.16 -5.17 14.01
N GLY A 158 -14.02 -5.33 13.00
CA GLY A 158 -14.31 -6.65 12.41
C GLY A 158 -15.74 -7.10 12.61
N VAL A 159 -16.05 -8.39 12.48
CA VAL A 159 -17.42 -8.91 12.67
C VAL A 159 -17.79 -8.93 14.16
N PRO A 160 -19.05 -8.60 14.52
CA PRO A 160 -20.14 -8.12 13.66
C PRO A 160 -20.05 -6.62 13.32
N ASP A 161 -19.18 -5.89 14.00
CA ASP A 161 -19.06 -4.44 14.00
C ASP A 161 -18.18 -3.89 12.86
N ARG A 162 -18.41 -4.33 11.62
CA ARG A 162 -17.54 -3.95 10.49
C ARG A 162 -17.56 -2.44 10.22
N ASP A 163 -18.63 -1.75 10.59
CA ASP A 163 -18.77 -0.30 10.44
C ASP A 163 -18.16 0.49 11.61
N TYR A 164 -17.63 -0.19 12.64
CA TYR A 164 -16.82 0.43 13.69
C TYR A 164 -15.36 0.44 13.26
N PHE A 165 -14.89 1.61 12.84
CA PHE A 165 -13.51 1.81 12.44
C PHE A 165 -12.96 3.15 12.90
N TYR A 166 -11.65 3.22 13.01
CA TYR A 166 -10.93 4.36 13.53
C TYR A 166 -10.05 4.91 12.43
N LEU A 167 -10.31 6.15 12.03
CA LEU A 167 -9.45 6.90 11.13
C LEU A 167 -8.34 7.56 11.94
N ASN A 168 -7.27 7.99 11.27
CA ASN A 168 -6.23 8.82 11.89
C ASN A 168 -5.57 8.19 13.13
N VAL A 169 -5.51 6.86 13.23
CA VAL A 169 -4.71 6.20 14.27
C VAL A 169 -3.24 6.45 13.91
N MET A 170 -2.51 7.19 14.74
CA MET A 170 -1.15 7.65 14.43
C MET A 170 -0.13 7.13 15.45
N SER A 171 1.08 6.85 14.97
CA SER A 171 2.25 6.67 15.84
C SER A 171 2.77 8.01 16.36
N SER A 172 3.70 7.96 17.32
CA SER A 172 4.66 9.05 17.54
C SER A 172 5.42 9.36 16.24
N GLN A 173 5.86 10.61 16.10
CA GLN A 173 6.68 11.00 14.96
C GLN A 173 8.08 10.40 15.09
N ILE A 174 8.67 10.01 13.96
CA ILE A 174 10.07 9.61 13.87
C ILE A 174 10.84 10.64 13.03
N SER A 175 12.03 11.02 13.52
CA SER A 175 12.82 12.11 12.93
C SER A 175 13.91 11.58 12.00
N PHE A 176 14.26 12.36 10.97
CA PHE A 176 15.37 12.01 10.10
C PHE A 176 16.71 12.21 10.81
N ASN A 177 17.57 11.19 10.80
CA ASN A 177 18.94 11.26 11.29
C ASN A 177 19.93 11.19 10.11
N ALA A 178 20.54 12.35 9.79
CA ALA A 178 21.49 12.48 8.69
C ALA A 178 22.84 11.79 8.94
N THR A 179 23.20 11.54 10.20
CA THR A 179 24.56 11.13 10.61
C THR A 179 24.74 9.62 10.59
N GLY A 180 23.66 8.84 10.78
CA GLY A 180 23.74 7.38 10.85
C GLY A 180 23.96 6.66 9.51
N GLY A 181 23.93 7.37 8.38
CA GLY A 181 24.21 6.83 7.04
C GLY A 181 25.63 7.10 6.52
N VAL A 182 26.52 7.68 7.34
CA VAL A 182 27.87 8.10 6.92
C VAL A 182 28.94 7.20 7.51
N THR A 183 28.82 5.88 7.36
CA THR A 183 29.94 4.96 7.60
C THR A 183 30.81 4.89 6.33
N GLY A 184 31.73 5.86 6.24
CA GLY A 184 33.02 5.74 5.54
C GLY A 184 33.03 5.30 4.07
N ALA A 185 32.72 6.20 3.15
CA ALA A 185 33.46 6.21 1.89
C ALA A 185 34.80 6.91 2.16
N PRO A 186 35.98 6.29 1.94
CA PRO A 186 37.23 7.02 2.05
C PRO A 186 37.22 8.11 0.98
N THR A 187 37.51 9.34 1.40
CA THR A 187 37.75 10.48 0.52
C THR A 187 38.87 10.11 -0.44
N GLN A 188 38.53 9.61 -1.63
CA GLN A 188 39.48 9.58 -2.73
C GLN A 188 39.63 11.02 -3.19
N GLN A 189 40.77 11.58 -2.83
CA GLN A 189 41.36 12.80 -3.37
C GLN A 189 41.24 12.78 -4.92
N PRO A 190 40.96 13.91 -5.59
CA PRO A 190 40.82 13.94 -7.04
C PRO A 190 42.14 13.50 -7.70
N VAL A 191 42.17 12.28 -8.25
CA VAL A 191 43.24 11.86 -9.15
C VAL A 191 42.84 12.19 -10.57
N THR A 192 43.54 13.15 -11.14
CA THR A 192 43.47 13.56 -12.55
C THR A 192 43.70 12.36 -13.47
N PRO A 193 42.79 12.06 -14.44
CA PRO A 193 43.08 11.06 -15.46
C PRO A 193 44.03 11.64 -16.51
N THR A 194 45.24 11.06 -16.60
CA THR A 194 46.19 11.25 -17.69
C THR A 194 45.57 10.77 -19.01
N SER A 195 45.58 11.65 -20.01
CA SER A 195 45.09 11.40 -21.36
C SER A 195 45.90 10.30 -22.06
N GLY A 196 45.25 9.17 -22.36
CA GLY A 196 45.77 8.09 -23.19
C GLY A 196 44.95 7.99 -24.48
N VAL A 197 45.55 8.43 -25.57
CA VAL A 197 45.00 8.38 -26.94
C VAL A 197 44.91 6.92 -27.41
N VAL A 198 43.73 6.49 -27.86
CA VAL A 198 43.56 5.27 -28.67
C VAL A 198 42.76 5.60 -29.93
N THR A 199 43.40 5.41 -31.07
CA THR A 199 42.93 5.68 -32.45
C THR A 199 41.93 4.60 -32.91
N PRO A 200 40.95 4.93 -33.79
CA PRO A 200 39.91 4.00 -34.20
C PRO A 200 40.36 3.08 -35.35
N THR A 201 39.89 1.83 -35.35
CA THR A 201 40.02 0.95 -36.52
C THR A 201 38.63 0.51 -37.00
N SER A 202 38.40 0.79 -38.27
CA SER A 202 37.20 0.54 -39.09
C SER A 202 37.04 -0.93 -39.49
N GLY A 203 35.80 -1.40 -39.60
CA GLY A 203 35.44 -2.61 -40.35
C GLY A 203 33.93 -2.71 -40.54
N GLY A 204 33.44 -2.50 -41.77
CA GLY A 204 32.03 -2.59 -42.17
C GLY A 204 31.53 -4.03 -42.45
N PRO A 205 30.63 -4.22 -43.42
CA PRO A 205 29.18 -4.29 -43.23
C PRO A 205 28.60 -5.71 -43.46
N SER A 206 27.36 -5.97 -43.05
CA SER A 206 26.28 -6.50 -43.92
C SER A 206 25.11 -7.17 -43.15
N HIS A 207 23.90 -6.85 -43.63
CA HIS A 207 22.72 -7.72 -43.81
C HIS A 207 21.93 -8.15 -42.55
N SER A 208 20.76 -7.54 -42.31
CA SER A 208 19.45 -7.88 -42.91
C SER A 208 18.66 -8.88 -42.03
N ARG A 209 17.55 -8.44 -41.42
CA ARG A 209 16.17 -8.76 -41.84
C ARG A 209 15.16 -8.19 -40.84
N SER A 210 14.22 -7.45 -41.41
CA SER A 210 12.95 -7.05 -40.81
C SER A 210 12.05 -8.28 -40.63
N VAL A 211 11.32 -8.36 -39.51
CA VAL A 211 10.09 -9.15 -39.43
C VAL A 211 9.04 -8.33 -38.68
N SER A 212 8.14 -7.72 -39.46
CA SER A 212 6.80 -7.35 -39.02
C SER A 212 5.97 -8.61 -38.82
N VAL A 213 5.17 -8.69 -37.74
CA VAL A 213 4.08 -9.65 -37.62
C VAL A 213 2.79 -8.88 -37.43
N THR A 214 1.96 -8.91 -38.47
CA THR A 214 0.60 -8.36 -38.50
C THR A 214 -0.43 -9.45 -38.19
N LEU A 215 -1.47 -9.02 -37.48
CA LEU A 215 -2.83 -9.53 -37.25
C LEU A 215 -3.37 -10.68 -38.13
N ALA A 216 -4.10 -11.62 -37.51
CA ALA A 216 -5.33 -12.19 -38.08
C ALA A 216 -6.32 -12.67 -37.00
N LEU A 217 -7.57 -12.26 -37.17
CA LEU A 217 -8.80 -12.63 -36.47
C LEU A 217 -9.12 -14.15 -36.57
N VAL A 218 -9.80 -14.68 -35.55
CA VAL A 218 -10.98 -15.55 -35.75
C VAL A 218 -12.05 -15.20 -34.71
N ALA A 219 -13.26 -14.89 -35.20
CA ALA A 219 -14.48 -14.65 -34.44
C ALA A 219 -15.55 -15.69 -34.82
N ALA A 220 -16.60 -15.79 -33.98
CA ALA A 220 -17.86 -16.57 -34.13
C ALA A 220 -17.76 -18.07 -33.74
N LEU A 221 -18.68 -18.72 -33.03
CA LEU A 221 -20.12 -18.55 -32.69
C LEU A 221 -20.33 -19.02 -31.21
N LEU A 222 -21.37 -18.68 -30.43
CA LEU A 222 -22.80 -18.58 -30.73
C LEU A 222 -23.47 -17.40 -30.02
N ALA A 223 -24.26 -16.67 -30.80
CA ALA A 223 -25.37 -15.86 -30.34
C ALA A 223 -26.61 -16.74 -30.17
N SER A 224 -27.34 -16.56 -29.07
CA SER A 224 -28.78 -16.85 -28.87
C SER A 224 -29.05 -16.65 -27.37
N PHE A 225 -29.84 -15.70 -26.85
CA PHE A 225 -31.06 -15.08 -27.35
C PHE A 225 -31.21 -13.62 -26.89
N LEU A 226 -31.87 -12.86 -27.76
CA LEU A 226 -32.55 -11.57 -27.63
C LEU A 226 -32.97 -11.20 -26.19
N SER A 227 -32.66 -9.99 -25.72
CA SER A 227 -33.37 -8.72 -25.99
C SER A 227 -34.69 -8.60 -25.21
N ILE A 228 -35.07 -7.35 -24.86
CA ILE A 228 -36.31 -6.90 -24.18
C ILE A 228 -36.18 -6.89 -22.64
N HIS A 229 -36.37 -5.80 -21.88
CA HIS A 229 -36.74 -4.42 -22.17
C HIS A 229 -36.30 -3.52 -21.01
N LYS A 230 -35.95 -2.28 -21.39
CA LYS A 230 -36.19 -1.07 -20.61
C LYS A 230 -37.63 -1.03 -20.11
N TYR A 231 -37.82 -0.92 -18.80
CA TYR A 231 -38.65 0.09 -18.15
C TYR A 231 -37.96 0.50 -16.85
#